data_AF-A0A1G4QJZ5-F1
#
_entry.id   AF-A0A1G4QJZ5-F1
#
_cell.length_a   1.000
_cell.length_b   1.000
_cell.length_c   1.000
_cell.angle_alpha   90.00
_cell.angle_beta   90.00
_cell.angle_gamma   90.00
#
_symmetry.space_group_name_H-M   'P 1'
#
loop_
_entity.id
_entity.type
_entity.pdbx_description
1 polymer ?
#
loop_
_entity_poly.entity_id
_entity_poly.type
_entity_poly.pdbx_seq_one_letter_code
_entity_poly.pdbx_strand_id
1 'polypeptide(L)'
;MSDNEKEWHDSDKIVQVFGAFVEGKPEYPVICPECGEKDAHIYLNRNVDSSLGGAWAWCGKCHSYGHYSYIAPKWWGNLAEVDQKKLCGANPEEPARHEATIDNYVNEQLMRYCMSENVCRYCLHKNYKNPQIGKCLKCGKETMMATLDGPCMILSCSNCGFEIVGASFFPPCHNDDLDYTFSVKDVDKVKKVKLAKLFNINVMDLIKALREDGHAQKAVKLFEAEELYAQLKDLEVEFEITPDFTEKYPDLIGCKAF
;
A
#
# COMPACT_ATOMS: atom_id res chain seq x y z
N MET A 1 -39.71 -6.57 28.23
CA MET A 1 -39.07 -5.58 27.36
C MET A 1 -38.80 -6.31 26.07
N SER A 2 -39.52 -5.97 25.00
CA SER A 2 -39.40 -6.63 23.71
C SER A 2 -38.08 -6.25 23.07
N ASP A 3 -37.23 -7.23 22.80
CA ASP A 3 -36.16 -7.12 21.81
C ASP A 3 -36.83 -6.80 20.48
N ASN A 4 -36.85 -5.52 20.11
CA ASN A 4 -37.07 -5.15 18.72
C ASN A 4 -35.81 -5.62 17.97
N GLU A 5 -35.89 -6.80 17.35
CA GLU A 5 -34.97 -7.16 16.27
C GLU A 5 -34.97 -5.98 15.29
N LYS A 6 -33.85 -5.27 15.21
CA LYS A 6 -33.72 -4.20 14.22
C LYS A 6 -33.69 -4.87 12.84
N GLU A 7 -34.60 -4.50 11.97
CA GLU A 7 -34.61 -4.96 10.58
C GLU A 7 -33.51 -4.25 9.78
N TRP A 8 -32.92 -4.92 8.78
CA TRP A 8 -31.96 -4.29 7.88
C TRP A 8 -32.61 -3.18 7.05
N HIS A 9 -31.97 -2.02 6.97
CA HIS A 9 -32.45 -0.91 6.16
C HIS A 9 -31.38 -0.38 5.20
N ASP A 10 -31.79 -0.07 3.97
CA ASP A 10 -30.89 0.48 2.96
C ASP A 10 -30.43 1.90 3.36
N SER A 11 -29.20 2.26 3.04
CA SER A 11 -28.60 3.55 3.38
C SER A 11 -27.61 3.99 2.31
N ASP A 12 -27.82 5.18 1.75
CA ASP A 12 -26.87 5.78 0.81
C ASP A 12 -25.54 6.19 1.48
N LYS A 13 -25.51 6.42 2.80
CA LYS A 13 -24.28 6.85 3.48
C LYS A 13 -23.33 5.69 3.76
N ILE A 14 -23.85 4.47 3.88
CA ILE A 14 -23.03 3.30 4.22
C ILE A 14 -21.95 3.01 3.16
N VAL A 15 -22.11 3.52 1.94
CA VAL A 15 -21.09 3.44 0.89
C VAL A 15 -19.74 4.06 1.30
N GLN A 16 -19.75 5.04 2.21
CA GLN A 16 -18.54 5.71 2.69
C GLN A 16 -17.60 4.74 3.44
N VAL A 17 -18.15 3.62 3.93
CA VAL A 17 -17.38 2.54 4.57
C VAL A 17 -16.33 1.95 3.63
N PHE A 18 -16.53 1.98 2.30
CA PHE A 18 -15.51 1.57 1.33
C PHE A 18 -14.30 2.50 1.26
N GLY A 19 -14.35 3.69 1.86
CA GLY A 19 -13.24 4.65 1.85
C GLY A 19 -11.94 4.03 2.38
N ALA A 20 -12.00 3.31 3.50
CA ALA A 20 -10.83 2.62 4.06
C ALA A 20 -10.27 1.56 3.09
N PHE A 21 -11.14 0.78 2.43
CA PHE A 21 -10.73 -0.19 1.42
C PHE A 21 -10.07 0.45 0.20
N VAL A 22 -10.64 1.53 -0.35
CA VAL A 22 -10.08 2.28 -1.48
C VAL A 22 -8.74 2.94 -1.11
N GLU A 23 -8.63 3.39 0.14
CA GLU A 23 -7.39 3.91 0.72
C GLU A 23 -6.44 2.82 1.19
N GLY A 24 -6.74 1.54 0.99
CA GLY A 24 -5.91 0.40 1.39
C GLY A 24 -5.65 0.28 2.89
N LYS A 25 -6.53 0.80 3.75
CA LYS A 25 -6.35 0.79 5.21
C LYS A 25 -6.95 -0.47 5.84
N PRO A 26 -6.15 -1.36 6.45
CA PRO A 26 -6.62 -2.59 7.09
C PRO A 26 -7.21 -2.31 8.49
N GLU A 27 -8.32 -1.58 8.52
CA GLU A 27 -8.91 -1.04 9.76
C GLU A 27 -10.32 -1.55 10.06
N TYR A 28 -10.81 -2.58 9.35
CA TYR A 28 -12.15 -3.11 9.56
C TYR A 28 -12.27 -3.86 10.91
N PRO A 29 -13.41 -3.73 11.63
CA PRO A 29 -14.54 -2.87 11.30
C PRO A 29 -14.20 -1.38 11.49
N VAL A 30 -14.73 -0.54 10.60
CA VAL A 30 -14.54 0.91 10.64
C VAL A 30 -15.69 1.61 11.36
N ILE A 31 -15.57 2.93 11.57
CA ILE A 31 -16.63 3.75 12.14
C ILE A 31 -17.78 3.86 11.14
N CYS A 32 -18.98 3.50 11.58
CA CYS A 32 -20.20 3.59 10.78
C CYS A 32 -20.57 5.07 10.53
N PRO A 33 -20.77 5.49 9.27
CA PRO A 33 -21.14 6.86 8.94
C PRO A 33 -22.57 7.22 9.34
N GLU A 34 -23.42 6.22 9.65
CA GLU A 34 -24.81 6.46 10.07
C GLU A 34 -24.94 6.61 11.59
N CYS A 35 -24.32 5.74 12.38
CA CYS A 35 -24.50 5.71 13.84
C CYS A 35 -23.25 6.08 14.65
N GLY A 36 -22.07 6.19 14.04
CA GLY A 36 -20.82 6.53 14.71
C GLY A 36 -20.16 5.38 15.47
N GLU A 37 -20.77 4.19 15.52
CA GLU A 37 -20.19 3.02 16.17
C GLU A 37 -19.12 2.35 15.30
N LYS A 38 -18.06 1.80 15.92
CA LYS A 38 -17.01 1.05 15.22
C LYS A 38 -17.45 -0.39 14.95
N ASP A 39 -18.37 -0.53 14.00
CA ASP A 39 -19.05 -1.80 13.68
C ASP A 39 -19.55 -1.80 12.22
N ALA A 40 -18.80 -1.16 11.32
CA ALA A 40 -19.11 -1.15 9.90
C ALA A 40 -18.12 -2.02 9.11
N HIS A 41 -18.68 -2.85 8.24
CA HIS A 41 -18.01 -3.95 7.56
C HIS A 41 -18.20 -3.84 6.06
N ILE A 42 -17.33 -4.52 5.31
CA ILE A 42 -17.51 -4.72 3.87
C ILE A 42 -17.24 -6.16 3.48
N TYR A 43 -17.80 -6.57 2.35
CA TYR A 43 -17.40 -7.79 1.67
C TYR A 43 -17.50 -7.61 0.17
N LEU A 44 -16.49 -8.10 -0.56
CA LEU A 44 -16.50 -8.16 -2.02
C LEU A 44 -16.58 -9.62 -2.45
N ASN A 45 -17.42 -9.90 -3.44
CA ASN A 45 -17.51 -11.21 -4.05
C ASN A 45 -17.25 -11.08 -5.55
N ARG A 46 -16.17 -11.70 -6.01
CA ARG A 46 -15.90 -11.90 -7.44
C ARG A 46 -16.83 -12.99 -7.97
N ASN A 47 -17.54 -12.71 -9.06
CA ASN A 47 -18.27 -13.76 -9.76
C ASN A 47 -17.28 -14.67 -10.51
N VAL A 48 -17.47 -15.98 -10.44
CA VAL A 48 -16.59 -16.94 -11.13
C VAL A 48 -16.74 -16.83 -12.65
N ASP A 49 -17.95 -16.50 -13.12
CA ASP A 49 -18.31 -16.50 -14.54
C ASP A 49 -18.24 -15.11 -15.18
N SER A 50 -17.92 -14.06 -14.41
CA SER A 50 -17.92 -12.67 -14.88
C SER A 50 -16.89 -11.82 -14.13
N SER A 51 -16.33 -10.81 -14.81
CA SER A 51 -15.51 -9.80 -14.15
C SER A 51 -16.32 -8.90 -13.21
N LEU A 52 -17.65 -8.83 -13.37
CA LEU A 52 -18.55 -8.07 -12.52
C LEU A 52 -19.10 -8.97 -11.40
N GLY A 53 -18.82 -8.57 -10.15
CA GLY A 53 -19.26 -9.21 -8.93
C GLY A 53 -20.19 -8.32 -8.10
N GLY A 54 -20.26 -8.63 -6.79
CA GLY A 54 -21.06 -7.90 -5.81
C GLY A 54 -20.20 -7.33 -4.69
N ALA A 55 -20.68 -6.25 -4.07
CA ALA A 55 -20.08 -5.64 -2.91
C ALA A 55 -21.17 -5.30 -1.89
N TRP A 56 -20.92 -5.62 -0.63
CA TRP A 56 -21.78 -5.31 0.50
C TRP A 56 -21.04 -4.40 1.46
N ALA A 57 -21.73 -3.37 1.96
CA ALA A 57 -21.31 -2.60 3.12
C ALA A 57 -22.46 -2.62 4.13
N TRP A 58 -22.16 -2.83 5.41
CA TRP A 58 -23.20 -2.88 6.43
C TRP A 58 -22.68 -2.53 7.81
N CYS A 59 -23.59 -2.28 8.76
CA CYS A 59 -23.26 -2.06 10.16
C CYS A 59 -24.04 -2.99 11.09
N GLY A 60 -23.33 -3.75 11.93
CA GLY A 60 -23.92 -4.67 12.91
C GLY A 60 -24.70 -4.00 14.05
N LYS A 61 -24.52 -2.68 14.30
CA LYS A 61 -25.24 -1.95 15.37
C LYS A 61 -26.55 -1.29 14.95
N CYS A 62 -26.55 -0.63 13.80
CA CYS A 62 -27.72 0.11 13.30
C CYS A 62 -28.44 -0.62 12.16
N HIS A 63 -27.85 -1.69 11.62
CA HIS A 63 -28.39 -2.48 10.52
C HIS A 63 -28.63 -1.67 9.23
N SER A 64 -27.89 -0.57 9.07
CA SER A 64 -27.75 0.10 7.78
C SER A 64 -26.93 -0.79 6.84
N TYR A 65 -27.38 -0.94 5.60
CA TYR A 65 -26.63 -1.68 4.58
C TYR A 65 -26.73 -1.03 3.20
N GLY A 66 -25.84 -1.45 2.31
CA GLY A 66 -25.87 -1.12 0.89
C GLY A 66 -25.23 -2.25 0.08
N HIS A 67 -25.75 -2.45 -1.14
CA HIS A 67 -25.27 -3.47 -2.07
C HIS A 67 -25.01 -2.88 -3.45
N TYR A 68 -23.87 -3.26 -4.05
CA TYR A 68 -23.37 -2.63 -5.26
C TYR A 68 -22.83 -3.70 -6.23
N SER A 69 -23.05 -3.50 -7.53
CA SER A 69 -22.29 -4.22 -8.54
C SER A 69 -20.86 -3.69 -8.56
N TYR A 70 -19.87 -4.58 -8.44
CA TYR A 70 -18.49 -4.16 -8.25
C TYR A 70 -17.51 -5.09 -8.97
N ILE A 71 -16.47 -4.51 -9.58
CA ILE A 71 -15.37 -5.27 -10.17
C ILE A 71 -14.30 -5.40 -9.09
N ALA A 72 -14.19 -6.58 -8.47
CA ALA A 72 -13.21 -6.82 -7.43
C ALA A 72 -11.77 -6.65 -7.97
N PRO A 73 -10.84 -6.06 -7.19
CA PRO A 73 -9.45 -5.90 -7.60
C PRO A 73 -8.81 -7.24 -7.94
N LYS A 74 -7.85 -7.28 -8.87
CA LYS A 74 -7.23 -8.53 -9.36
C LYS A 74 -6.65 -9.42 -8.25
N TRP A 75 -6.12 -8.81 -7.20
CA TRP A 75 -5.56 -9.49 -6.02
C TRP A 75 -6.62 -10.02 -5.05
N TRP A 76 -7.89 -9.62 -5.18
CA TRP A 76 -8.97 -10.05 -4.30
C TRP A 76 -9.40 -11.50 -4.60
N GLY A 77 -9.31 -12.35 -3.57
CA GLY A 77 -9.95 -13.66 -3.54
C GLY A 77 -11.30 -13.62 -2.82
N ASN A 78 -12.18 -14.58 -3.10
CA ASN A 78 -13.40 -14.75 -2.30
C ASN A 78 -13.07 -15.51 -1.01
N LEU A 79 -13.77 -15.16 0.08
CA LEU A 79 -13.69 -15.92 1.33
C LEU A 79 -14.48 -17.23 1.17
N ALA A 80 -13.87 -18.37 1.48
CA ALA A 80 -14.46 -19.69 1.23
C ALA A 80 -15.66 -19.99 2.14
N GLU A 81 -15.68 -19.38 3.32
CA GLU A 81 -16.70 -19.53 4.35
C GLU A 81 -18.01 -18.83 4.00
N VAL A 82 -17.98 -17.85 3.09
CA VAL A 82 -19.19 -17.17 2.62
C VAL A 82 -19.83 -17.99 1.51
N ASP A 83 -21.05 -18.48 1.75
CA ASP A 83 -21.79 -19.25 0.75
C ASP A 83 -22.23 -18.34 -0.41
N GLN A 84 -21.51 -18.42 -1.52
CA GLN A 84 -21.78 -17.63 -2.72
C GLN A 84 -23.20 -17.82 -3.26
N LYS A 85 -23.82 -18.99 -3.03
CA LYS A 85 -25.21 -19.23 -3.47
C LYS A 85 -26.23 -18.49 -2.62
N LYS A 86 -25.87 -18.06 -1.41
CA LYS A 86 -26.72 -17.27 -0.53
C LYS A 86 -26.52 -15.77 -0.67
N LEU A 87 -25.51 -15.34 -1.42
CA LEU A 87 -25.30 -13.94 -1.82
C LEU A 87 -26.28 -13.47 -2.92
N CYS A 88 -27.44 -14.12 -3.05
CA CYS A 88 -28.47 -13.74 -4.02
C CYS A 88 -29.32 -12.54 -3.56
N GLY A 89 -29.27 -12.19 -2.27
CA GLY A 89 -29.99 -11.06 -1.68
C GLY A 89 -29.16 -9.78 -1.66
N ALA A 90 -29.83 -8.63 -1.75
CA ALA A 90 -29.20 -7.33 -1.55
C ALA A 90 -28.84 -7.07 -0.08
N ASN A 91 -29.58 -7.68 0.85
CA ASN A 91 -29.29 -7.54 2.28
C ASN A 91 -28.01 -8.30 2.67
N PRO A 92 -27.33 -7.90 3.76
CA PRO A 92 -26.07 -8.49 4.16
C PRO A 92 -26.27 -9.72 5.06
N GLU A 93 -27.42 -10.41 5.03
CA GLU A 93 -27.71 -11.48 6.00
C GLU A 93 -26.66 -12.59 6.03
N GLU A 94 -26.23 -13.06 4.86
CA GLU A 94 -25.19 -14.09 4.79
C GLU A 94 -23.82 -13.55 5.25
N PRO A 95 -23.28 -12.45 4.71
CA PRO A 95 -21.99 -11.95 5.19
C PRO A 95 -22.02 -11.49 6.65
N ALA A 96 -23.13 -10.95 7.16
CA ALA A 96 -23.27 -10.53 8.56
C ALA A 96 -23.15 -11.69 9.58
N ARG A 97 -23.38 -12.94 9.15
CA ARG A 97 -23.12 -14.13 10.01
C ARG A 97 -21.64 -14.37 10.28
N HIS A 98 -20.78 -13.75 9.48
CA HIS A 98 -19.33 -13.99 9.47
C HIS A 98 -18.53 -12.71 9.70
N GLU A 99 -19.10 -11.67 10.31
CA GLU A 99 -18.49 -10.33 10.47
C GLU A 99 -17.03 -10.37 10.91
N ALA A 100 -16.73 -11.01 12.04
CA ALA A 100 -15.36 -11.08 12.55
C ALA A 100 -14.39 -11.80 11.58
N THR A 101 -14.86 -12.86 10.91
CA THR A 101 -14.05 -13.59 9.93
C THR A 101 -13.84 -12.78 8.66
N ILE A 102 -14.87 -12.07 8.20
CA ILE A 102 -14.80 -11.18 7.05
C ILE A 102 -13.88 -10.01 7.33
N ASP A 103 -13.99 -9.35 8.48
CA ASP A 103 -13.13 -8.23 8.85
C ASP A 103 -11.65 -8.67 8.87
N ASN A 104 -11.35 -9.82 9.48
CA ASN A 104 -10.01 -10.40 9.44
C ASN A 104 -9.56 -10.66 8.00
N TYR A 105 -10.40 -11.27 7.17
CA TYR A 105 -10.09 -11.54 5.78
C TYR A 105 -9.84 -10.28 4.96
N VAL A 106 -10.72 -9.28 5.06
CA VAL A 106 -10.59 -7.98 4.39
C VAL A 106 -9.28 -7.32 4.81
N ASN A 107 -8.99 -7.27 6.11
CA ASN A 107 -7.76 -6.69 6.63
C ASN A 107 -6.52 -7.47 6.16
N GLU A 108 -6.56 -8.80 6.12
CA GLU A 108 -5.47 -9.61 5.59
C GLU A 108 -5.24 -9.37 4.10
N GLN A 109 -6.30 -9.31 3.29
CA GLN A 109 -6.19 -9.02 1.85
C GLN A 109 -5.65 -7.61 1.62
N LEU A 110 -6.12 -6.62 2.38
CA LEU A 110 -5.61 -5.25 2.34
C LEU A 110 -4.15 -5.20 2.77
N MET A 111 -3.75 -5.91 3.83
CA MET A 111 -2.36 -6.01 4.24
C MET A 111 -1.49 -6.64 3.15
N ARG A 112 -1.95 -7.71 2.49
CA ARG A 112 -1.23 -8.32 1.37
C ARG A 112 -1.08 -7.32 0.23
N TYR A 113 -2.16 -6.64 -0.18
CA TYR A 113 -2.12 -5.60 -1.20
C TYR A 113 -1.12 -4.48 -0.84
N CYS A 114 -1.18 -3.98 0.39
CA CYS A 114 -0.25 -2.98 0.91
C CYS A 114 1.20 -3.46 0.85
N MET A 115 1.43 -4.74 1.16
CA MET A 115 2.77 -5.33 1.26
C MET A 115 3.31 -5.90 -0.07
N SER A 116 2.49 -6.04 -1.11
CA SER A 116 2.92 -6.60 -2.41
C SER A 116 2.85 -5.63 -3.58
N GLU A 117 1.84 -4.74 -3.61
CA GLU A 117 1.58 -3.88 -4.78
C GLU A 117 1.65 -2.38 -4.46
N ASN A 118 1.68 -1.99 -3.17
CA ASN A 118 1.72 -0.57 -2.79
C ASN A 118 2.63 -0.31 -1.57
N VAL A 119 3.74 -1.04 -1.49
CA VAL A 119 4.63 -1.09 -0.32
C VAL A 119 5.14 0.26 0.15
N CYS A 120 5.38 1.20 -0.76
CA CYS A 120 5.90 2.52 -0.39
C CYS A 120 4.81 3.40 0.23
N ARG A 121 3.55 3.28 -0.20
CA ARG A 121 2.43 4.09 0.29
C ARG A 121 2.10 3.85 1.75
N TYR A 122 2.18 2.58 2.18
CA TYR A 122 1.92 2.16 3.56
C TYR A 122 3.19 1.87 4.34
N CYS A 123 4.36 2.22 3.78
CA CYS A 123 5.64 2.00 4.43
C CYS A 123 5.66 2.70 5.80
N LEU A 124 6.07 1.96 6.83
CA LEU A 124 6.17 2.48 8.19
C LEU A 124 7.03 3.76 8.26
N HIS A 125 8.02 3.87 7.37
CA HIS A 125 8.92 5.02 7.26
C HIS A 125 8.26 6.31 6.75
N LYS A 126 7.12 6.23 6.03
CA LYS A 126 6.39 7.43 5.58
C LYS A 126 5.53 8.05 6.67
N ASN A 127 4.88 7.21 7.48
CA ASN A 127 3.88 7.65 8.46
C ASN A 127 4.48 7.93 9.85
N TYR A 128 5.79 7.75 10.03
CA TYR A 128 6.48 7.92 11.31
C TYR A 128 6.80 9.36 11.71
N LYS A 129 6.17 10.36 11.07
CA LYS A 129 6.42 11.76 11.41
C LYS A 129 5.86 12.16 12.78
N ASN A 130 4.96 11.36 13.34
CA ASN A 130 4.41 11.56 14.69
C ASN A 130 4.72 10.33 15.56
N PRO A 131 5.46 10.48 16.67
CA PRO A 131 5.71 9.38 17.58
C PRO A 131 4.40 8.89 18.18
N GLN A 132 4.13 7.59 18.02
CA GLN A 132 2.96 6.95 18.63
C GLN A 132 3.17 6.89 20.14
N ILE A 133 2.24 7.47 20.91
CA ILE A 133 2.31 7.52 22.37
C ILE A 133 1.56 6.32 22.95
N GLY A 134 2.24 5.56 23.80
CA GLY A 134 1.67 4.38 24.47
C GLY A 134 2.07 4.26 25.94
N LYS A 135 1.56 3.23 26.61
CA LYS A 135 1.93 2.91 28.00
C LYS A 135 3.33 2.33 28.08
N CYS A 136 4.15 2.90 28.95
CA CYS A 136 5.49 2.40 29.24
C CYS A 136 5.41 1.03 29.93
N LEU A 137 6.10 0.04 29.39
CA LEU A 137 6.17 -1.32 29.94
C LEU A 137 6.81 -1.38 31.34
N LYS A 138 7.61 -0.36 31.71
CA LYS A 138 8.31 -0.30 32.99
C LYS A 138 7.57 0.52 34.05
N CYS A 139 7.11 1.74 33.72
CA CYS A 139 6.46 2.63 34.70
C CYS A 139 4.93 2.74 34.57
N GLY A 140 4.33 2.13 33.56
CA GLY A 140 2.88 2.12 33.33
C GLY A 140 2.26 3.42 32.84
N LYS A 141 3.02 4.53 32.79
CA LYS A 141 2.54 5.83 32.30
C LYS A 141 2.44 5.89 30.78
N GLU A 142 1.53 6.68 30.26
CA GLU A 142 1.36 6.95 28.82
C GLU A 142 2.44 7.92 28.29
N THR A 143 3.68 7.45 28.31
CA THR A 143 4.88 8.22 27.96
C THR A 143 5.85 7.44 27.08
N MET A 144 5.45 6.26 26.58
CA MET A 144 6.24 5.51 25.61
C MET A 144 6.11 6.20 24.26
N MET A 145 7.24 6.50 23.64
CA MET A 145 7.32 7.04 22.29
C MET A 145 8.02 6.02 21.42
N ALA A 146 7.43 5.73 20.29
CA ALA A 146 8.07 4.96 19.26
C ALA A 146 8.70 5.94 18.25
N THR A 147 9.89 5.62 17.71
CA THR A 147 10.66 6.38 16.70
C THR A 147 11.37 5.41 15.74
N LEU A 148 11.67 5.85 14.52
CA LEU A 148 12.52 5.12 13.57
C LEU A 148 13.83 5.88 13.37
N ASP A 149 14.94 5.16 13.44
CA ASP A 149 16.28 5.64 13.07
C ASP A 149 16.91 4.63 12.10
N GLY A 150 16.89 4.98 10.81
CA GLY A 150 17.22 4.03 9.73
C GLY A 150 16.43 2.71 9.87
N PRO A 151 17.09 1.54 9.87
CA PRO A 151 16.43 0.24 9.99
C PRO A 151 16.06 -0.14 11.44
N CYS A 152 16.20 0.76 12.41
CA CYS A 152 15.94 0.51 13.82
C CYS A 152 14.63 1.18 14.28
N MET A 153 13.80 0.44 15.00
CA MET A 153 12.70 1.01 15.79
C MET A 153 13.16 1.20 17.22
N ILE A 154 13.02 2.42 17.72
CA ILE A 154 13.39 2.80 19.08
C ILE A 154 12.11 3.12 19.84
N LEU A 155 11.83 2.35 20.89
CA LEU A 155 10.79 2.64 21.87
C LEU A 155 11.44 3.24 23.10
N SER A 156 11.18 4.51 23.41
CA SER A 156 11.76 5.22 24.55
C SER A 156 10.68 5.81 25.45
N CYS A 157 10.90 5.80 26.76
CA CYS A 157 9.99 6.38 27.74
C CYS A 157 10.52 7.71 28.25
N SER A 158 9.81 8.80 27.97
CA SER A 158 10.19 10.15 28.41
C SER A 158 10.13 10.35 29.93
N ASN A 159 9.43 9.48 30.67
CA ASN A 159 9.32 9.59 32.13
C ASN A 159 10.39 8.83 32.92
N CYS A 160 10.80 7.62 32.49
CA CYS A 160 11.73 6.78 33.26
C CYS A 160 13.00 6.38 32.52
N GLY A 161 13.19 6.84 31.28
CA GLY A 161 14.37 6.53 30.47
C GLY A 161 14.48 5.06 30.04
N PHE A 162 13.40 4.28 30.17
CA PHE A 162 13.36 2.92 29.65
C PHE A 162 13.39 2.95 28.12
N GLU A 163 14.25 2.13 27.52
CA GLU A 163 14.45 2.07 26.07
C GLU A 163 14.53 0.63 25.59
N ILE A 164 13.93 0.38 24.42
CA ILE A 164 14.06 -0.86 23.66
C ILE A 164 14.40 -0.47 22.23
N VAL A 165 15.42 -1.11 21.67
CA VAL A 165 15.78 -0.97 20.25
C VAL A 165 15.53 -2.31 19.57
N GLY A 166 14.69 -2.29 18.54
CA GLY A 166 14.50 -3.40 17.62
C GLY A 166 15.17 -3.07 16.29
N ALA A 167 15.90 -4.03 15.73
CA ALA A 167 16.51 -3.91 14.41
C ALA A 167 15.63 -4.58 13.33
N SER A 168 16.03 -4.42 12.06
CA SER A 168 15.41 -5.07 10.89
C SER A 168 14.07 -4.49 10.45
N PHE A 169 13.79 -3.21 10.74
CA PHE A 169 12.64 -2.48 10.23
C PHE A 169 12.98 -1.82 8.88
N PHE A 170 13.46 -2.62 7.91
CA PHE A 170 13.79 -2.12 6.59
C PHE A 170 12.52 -1.71 5.82
N PRO A 171 12.57 -0.63 5.02
CA PRO A 171 11.52 -0.34 4.05
C PRO A 171 11.30 -1.55 3.15
N PRO A 172 10.05 -1.96 2.84
CA PRO A 172 9.83 -3.19 2.07
C PRO A 172 10.46 -3.15 0.66
N CYS A 173 10.65 -1.97 0.08
CA CYS A 173 11.35 -1.79 -1.19
C CYS A 173 12.83 -2.19 -1.13
N HIS A 174 13.46 -2.29 0.05
CA HIS A 174 14.83 -2.80 0.19
C HIS A 174 14.94 -4.31 -0.11
N ASN A 175 13.83 -5.03 -0.09
CA ASN A 175 13.79 -6.44 -0.48
C ASN A 175 13.63 -6.62 -2.00
N ASP A 176 13.57 -5.54 -2.78
CA ASP A 176 13.57 -5.63 -4.23
C ASP A 176 14.97 -6.05 -4.72
N ASP A 177 15.02 -7.20 -5.39
CA ASP A 177 16.23 -7.78 -5.95
C ASP A 177 16.32 -7.65 -7.48
N LEU A 178 15.39 -6.93 -8.11
CA LEU A 178 15.34 -6.74 -9.56
C LEU A 178 16.47 -5.83 -10.03
N ASP A 179 16.86 -6.03 -11.30
CA ASP A 179 17.72 -5.12 -12.02
C ASP A 179 16.88 -4.17 -12.87
N TYR A 180 17.16 -2.88 -12.77
CA TYR A 180 16.50 -1.81 -13.49
C TYR A 180 17.41 -1.28 -14.59
N THR A 181 16.98 -1.43 -15.84
CA THR A 181 17.76 -1.00 -17.01
C THR A 181 17.27 0.35 -17.50
N PHE A 182 18.14 1.36 -17.45
CA PHE A 182 17.93 2.65 -18.07
C PHE A 182 18.43 2.63 -19.51
N SER A 183 17.57 2.97 -20.47
CA SER A 183 17.91 3.11 -21.88
C SER A 183 17.79 4.57 -22.30
N VAL A 184 18.88 5.15 -22.80
CA VAL A 184 18.91 6.52 -23.32
C VAL A 184 19.12 6.48 -24.83
N LYS A 185 18.34 7.29 -25.55
CA LYS A 185 18.50 7.51 -27.00
C LYS A 185 19.02 8.92 -27.25
N ASP A 186 19.67 9.09 -28.39
CA ASP A 186 20.15 10.35 -28.98
C ASP A 186 20.30 11.56 -28.03
N VAL A 187 21.55 11.82 -27.62
CA VAL A 187 21.92 12.94 -26.74
C VAL A 187 22.94 13.86 -27.40
N ASP A 188 22.86 15.16 -27.09
CA ASP A 188 23.82 16.15 -27.57
C ASP A 188 25.25 15.90 -27.06
N LYS A 189 26.24 16.55 -27.67
CA LYS A 189 27.66 16.34 -27.37
C LYS A 189 28.02 16.65 -25.91
N VAL A 190 27.39 17.63 -25.29
CA VAL A 190 27.67 18.04 -23.90
C VAL A 190 27.09 17.00 -22.94
N LYS A 191 25.86 16.54 -23.21
CA LYS A 191 25.17 15.51 -22.43
C LYS A 191 25.87 14.16 -22.52
N LYS A 192 26.49 13.81 -23.67
CA LYS A 192 27.27 12.56 -23.84
C LYS A 192 28.37 12.37 -22.80
N VAL A 193 29.14 13.42 -22.48
CA VAL A 193 30.23 13.31 -21.49
C VAL A 193 29.67 13.06 -20.08
N LYS A 194 28.61 13.78 -19.72
CA LYS A 194 27.95 13.62 -18.42
C LYS A 194 27.28 12.24 -18.31
N LEU A 195 26.61 11.80 -19.37
CA LEU A 195 25.98 10.49 -19.46
C LEU A 195 26.99 9.35 -19.33
N ALA A 196 28.16 9.46 -19.99
CA ALA A 196 29.22 8.46 -19.86
C ALA A 196 29.70 8.31 -18.40
N LYS A 197 29.79 9.42 -17.67
CA LYS A 197 30.12 9.42 -16.24
C LYS A 197 29.01 8.76 -15.41
N LEU A 198 27.74 9.09 -15.67
CA LEU A 198 26.60 8.47 -14.98
C LEU A 198 26.53 6.96 -15.22
N PHE A 199 26.84 6.53 -16.45
CA PHE A 199 26.81 5.14 -16.86
C PHE A 199 28.09 4.39 -16.46
N ASN A 200 29.10 5.11 -15.96
CA ASN A 200 30.42 4.60 -15.62
C ASN A 200 31.08 3.82 -16.78
N ILE A 201 30.98 4.38 -17.99
CA ILE A 201 31.58 3.83 -19.21
C ILE A 201 32.45 4.86 -19.92
N ASN A 202 33.35 4.40 -20.78
CA ASN A 202 34.14 5.30 -21.61
C ASN A 202 33.24 6.09 -22.57
N VAL A 203 33.53 7.38 -22.79
CA VAL A 203 32.75 8.23 -23.69
C VAL A 203 32.73 7.71 -25.13
N MET A 204 33.81 7.07 -25.59
CA MET A 204 33.89 6.48 -26.92
C MET A 204 33.00 5.24 -27.04
N ASP A 205 32.91 4.43 -25.98
CA ASP A 205 32.03 3.27 -25.93
C ASP A 205 30.55 3.72 -25.90
N LEU A 206 30.24 4.77 -25.14
CA LEU A 206 28.91 5.40 -25.18
C LEU A 206 28.55 5.90 -26.58
N ILE A 207 29.45 6.64 -27.24
CA ILE A 207 29.22 7.15 -28.59
C ILE A 207 29.00 6.01 -29.58
N LYS A 208 29.77 4.93 -29.43
CA LYS A 208 29.63 3.73 -30.25
C LYS A 208 28.26 3.09 -30.06
N ALA A 209 27.82 2.84 -28.83
CA ALA A 209 26.51 2.28 -28.50
C ALA A 209 25.37 3.13 -29.07
N LEU A 210 25.40 4.45 -28.84
CA LEU A 210 24.39 5.38 -29.38
C LEU A 210 24.34 5.39 -30.92
N ARG A 211 25.45 5.13 -31.60
CA ARG A 211 25.53 5.13 -33.07
C ARG A 211 25.13 3.79 -33.68
N GLU A 212 25.61 2.68 -33.10
CA GLU A 212 25.48 1.34 -33.68
C GLU A 212 24.22 0.64 -33.18
N ASP A 213 23.94 0.73 -31.88
CA ASP A 213 22.76 0.11 -31.26
C ASP A 213 21.57 1.09 -31.19
N GLY A 214 21.82 2.39 -31.43
CA GLY A 214 20.81 3.46 -31.39
C GLY A 214 20.44 3.90 -29.97
N HIS A 215 21.02 3.27 -28.94
CA HIS A 215 20.76 3.55 -27.54
C HIS A 215 21.95 3.15 -26.67
N ALA A 216 22.01 3.69 -25.45
CA ALA A 216 22.95 3.28 -24.42
C ALA A 216 22.18 2.77 -23.20
N GLN A 217 22.71 1.73 -22.55
CA GLN A 217 22.05 1.08 -21.41
C GLN A 217 22.93 1.02 -20.16
N LYS A 218 22.27 1.12 -18.99
CA LYS A 218 22.87 0.83 -17.69
C LYS A 218 21.86 0.08 -16.82
N ALA A 219 22.24 -1.10 -16.33
CA ALA A 219 21.48 -1.84 -15.33
C ALA A 219 21.97 -1.51 -13.92
N VAL A 220 21.05 -1.28 -12.99
CA VAL A 220 21.32 -0.92 -11.59
C VAL A 220 20.28 -1.53 -10.64
N LYS A 221 20.62 -1.66 -9.35
CA LYS A 221 19.66 -2.01 -8.29
C LYS A 221 18.77 -0.83 -7.92
N LEU A 222 17.65 -1.08 -7.23
CA LEU A 222 16.63 -0.06 -6.91
C LEU A 222 17.20 1.19 -6.24
N PHE A 223 18.11 1.04 -5.28
CA PHE A 223 18.74 2.15 -4.57
C PHE A 223 19.52 3.08 -5.51
N GLU A 224 20.30 2.50 -6.42
CA GLU A 224 21.04 3.27 -7.44
C GLU A 224 20.10 3.78 -8.56
N ALA A 225 18.98 3.09 -8.80
CA ALA A 225 18.00 3.49 -9.79
C ALA A 225 17.33 4.81 -9.44
N GLU A 226 16.99 5.06 -8.17
CA GLU A 226 16.42 6.34 -7.75
C GLU A 226 17.40 7.50 -7.99
N GLU A 227 18.66 7.33 -7.59
CA GLU A 227 19.69 8.35 -7.78
C GLU A 227 19.94 8.62 -9.28
N LEU A 228 20.08 7.56 -10.08
CA LEU A 228 20.29 7.67 -11.51
C LEU A 228 19.10 8.32 -12.22
N TYR A 229 17.87 8.02 -11.78
CA TYR A 229 16.66 8.66 -12.29
C TYR A 229 16.70 10.16 -12.07
N ALA A 230 16.98 10.62 -10.85
CA ALA A 230 17.05 12.04 -10.52
C ALA A 230 18.14 12.74 -11.35
N GLN A 231 19.33 12.13 -11.45
CA GLN A 231 20.45 12.68 -12.21
C GLN A 231 20.15 12.77 -13.71
N LEU A 232 19.47 11.78 -14.30
CA LEU A 232 19.08 11.82 -15.72
C LEU A 232 18.00 12.88 -15.98
N LYS A 233 17.05 13.07 -15.05
CA LYS A 233 16.07 14.17 -15.13
C LYS A 233 16.74 15.53 -15.04
N ASP A 234 17.69 15.73 -14.14
CA ASP A 234 18.45 16.97 -14.01
C ASP A 234 19.32 17.27 -15.24
N LEU A 235 19.73 16.25 -15.99
CA LEU A 235 20.41 16.41 -17.27
C LEU A 235 19.47 16.69 -18.45
N GLU A 236 18.16 16.69 -18.23
CA GLU A 236 17.14 16.83 -19.26
C GLU A 236 17.35 15.83 -20.40
N VAL A 237 17.60 14.57 -20.04
CA VAL A 237 17.75 13.46 -20.98
C VAL A 237 16.47 12.64 -20.98
N GLU A 238 15.99 12.27 -22.17
CA GLU A 238 14.91 11.30 -22.30
C GLU A 238 15.44 9.88 -22.12
N PHE A 239 14.73 9.07 -21.34
CA PHE A 239 15.11 7.70 -21.05
C PHE A 239 13.88 6.82 -20.81
N GLU A 240 14.07 5.53 -21.04
CA GLU A 240 13.14 4.45 -20.73
C GLU A 240 13.74 3.60 -19.60
N ILE A 241 12.90 3.07 -18.70
CA ILE A 241 13.31 2.17 -17.62
C ILE A 241 12.62 0.82 -17.81
N THR A 242 13.34 -0.27 -17.66
CA THR A 242 12.75 -1.62 -17.72
C THR A 242 13.33 -2.54 -16.64
N PRO A 243 12.48 -3.13 -15.77
CA PRO A 243 11.06 -2.78 -15.55
C PRO A 243 10.91 -1.34 -15.03
N ASP A 244 9.73 -0.72 -15.11
CA ASP A 244 9.54 0.64 -14.59
C ASP A 244 9.29 0.61 -13.07
N PHE A 245 10.31 0.97 -12.28
CA PHE A 245 10.15 1.04 -10.82
C PHE A 245 9.20 2.15 -10.38
N THR A 246 8.95 3.17 -11.20
CA THR A 246 8.05 4.27 -10.83
C THR A 246 6.58 3.83 -10.85
N GLU A 247 6.24 2.79 -11.62
CA GLU A 247 4.92 2.16 -11.53
C GLU A 247 4.79 1.28 -10.28
N LYS A 248 5.84 0.51 -9.97
CA LYS A 248 5.86 -0.39 -8.81
C LYS A 248 5.97 0.36 -7.48
N TYR A 249 6.72 1.46 -7.48
CA TYR A 249 7.03 2.30 -6.33
C TYR A 249 6.82 3.78 -6.67
N PRO A 250 5.56 4.23 -6.90
CA PRO A 250 5.24 5.61 -7.31
C PRO A 250 5.67 6.67 -6.30
N ASP A 251 5.91 6.19 -5.10
CA ASP A 251 6.08 6.92 -3.87
C ASP A 251 7.53 6.92 -3.38
N LEU A 252 8.44 6.32 -4.17
CA LEU A 252 9.86 6.17 -3.88
C LEU A 252 10.65 7.45 -4.11
N ILE A 253 10.38 8.15 -5.22
CA ILE A 253 11.16 9.32 -5.64
C ILE A 253 11.04 10.42 -4.57
N GLY A 254 12.17 10.78 -3.95
CA GLY A 254 12.24 11.78 -2.89
C GLY A 254 11.85 11.25 -1.51
N CYS A 255 11.79 9.92 -1.35
CA CYS A 255 11.62 9.28 -0.05
C CYS A 255 12.85 9.52 0.83
N LYS A 256 12.62 9.86 2.10
CA LYS A 256 13.69 10.10 3.10
C LYS A 256 14.03 8.85 3.92
N ALA A 257 13.53 7.68 3.51
CA ALA A 257 13.86 6.42 4.16
C ALA A 257 15.27 5.90 3.75
N PHE A 258 15.90 6.58 2.77
CA PHE A 258 17.25 6.35 2.28
C PHE A 258 18.21 7.43 2.79
#